data_AF-A0A820R4W9-F1
#
_entry.id   AF-A0A820R4W9-F1
#
_cell.length_a   1.000
_cell.length_b   1.000
_cell.length_c   1.000
_cell.angle_alpha   90.00
_cell.angle_beta   90.00
_cell.angle_gamma   90.00
#
_symmetry.space_group_name_H-M   'P 1'
#
loop_
_entity.id
_entity.type
_entity.pdbx_description
1 polymer ?
#
loop_
_entity_poly.entity_id
_entity_poly.type
_entity_poly.pdbx_seq_one_letter_code
_entity_poly.pdbx_strand_id
1 'polypeptide(L)'
;MNNINFDQFEILIKHLFFQLQVLYITATNDKAYLDPNRWEKLILSYMPYLRIFDIQWEYFPQKNVNTTDIFMIESFRTQFWLERQWFFIFTLESANDDCYRVLFSTNPYRRKSYTLYGNLGKDMTSNYQKNSINSVHHVYIKQEQIIDDDCRNYFPNATELTLSYNSINVDRNLSSIILYHIVSLTQLTKLNINVKSFLFTTMIELLYLTLNIHTLSVEYVCFECLRMRPVYDDFEGSLRYLLSKNNNNTRCLFYICLTDFSSEEIVTIDAVMESKQTIDDYQAKRITQDFYEDIYFWR
;
A
#
# COMPACT_ATOMS: atom_id res chain seq x y z
N MET A 1 -10.89 15.18 -11.27
CA MET A 1 -10.98 15.05 -12.74
C MET A 1 -12.43 14.71 -13.08
N ASN A 2 -13.02 15.32 -14.10
CA ASN A 2 -14.40 15.01 -14.49
C ASN A 2 -14.45 13.58 -15.03
N ASN A 3 -15.25 12.71 -14.41
CA ASN A 3 -15.44 11.33 -14.88
C ASN A 3 -16.13 11.33 -16.25
N ILE A 4 -15.49 10.76 -17.27
CA ILE A 4 -16.09 10.52 -18.58
C ILE A 4 -17.00 9.30 -18.46
N ASN A 5 -18.30 9.47 -18.70
CA ASN A 5 -19.22 8.34 -18.70
C ASN A 5 -18.97 7.43 -19.92
N PHE A 6 -19.49 6.20 -19.89
CA PHE A 6 -19.20 5.22 -20.92
C PHE A 6 -19.70 5.64 -22.30
N ASP A 7 -20.84 6.32 -22.39
CA ASP A 7 -21.41 6.78 -23.67
C ASP A 7 -20.47 7.80 -24.34
N GLN A 8 -19.91 8.72 -23.57
CA GLN A 8 -18.90 9.67 -24.05
C GLN A 8 -17.62 8.96 -24.46
N PHE A 9 -17.18 7.97 -23.66
CA PHE A 9 -16.00 7.17 -23.97
C PHE A 9 -16.16 6.35 -25.24
N GLU A 10 -17.34 5.79 -25.48
CA GLU A 10 -17.69 5.06 -26.69
C GLU A 10 -17.60 5.94 -27.94
N ILE A 11 -18.00 7.22 -27.85
CA ILE A 11 -17.82 8.18 -28.95
C ILE A 11 -16.33 8.35 -29.26
N LEU A 12 -15.46 8.43 -28.24
CA LEU A 12 -14.01 8.54 -28.45
C LEU A 12 -13.44 7.30 -29.13
N ILE A 13 -13.82 6.09 -28.68
CA ILE A 13 -13.40 4.83 -29.30
C ILE A 13 -13.72 4.84 -30.80
N LYS A 14 -14.97 5.17 -31.15
CA LYS A 14 -15.49 5.12 -32.52
C LYS A 14 -14.71 6.01 -33.49
N HIS A 15 -14.20 7.14 -33.01
CA HIS A 15 -13.53 8.12 -33.87
C HIS A 15 -12.00 8.00 -33.84
N LEU A 16 -11.42 7.50 -32.74
CA LEU A 16 -9.98 7.67 -32.48
C LEU A 16 -9.21 6.35 -32.34
N PHE A 17 -9.85 5.25 -31.94
CA PHE A 17 -9.10 4.07 -31.43
C PHE A 17 -8.93 2.94 -32.45
N PHE A 18 -9.16 3.20 -33.74
CA PHE A 18 -9.10 2.18 -34.79
C PHE A 18 -7.71 1.51 -34.95
N GLN A 19 -6.63 2.15 -34.51
CA GLN A 19 -5.26 1.61 -34.51
C GLN A 19 -4.74 1.24 -33.12
N LEU A 20 -5.56 1.39 -32.07
CA LEU A 20 -5.12 1.22 -30.70
C LEU A 20 -4.79 -0.26 -30.44
N GLN A 21 -3.56 -0.53 -30.00
CA GLN A 21 -3.10 -1.89 -29.67
C GLN A 21 -3.16 -2.18 -28.18
N VAL A 22 -3.14 -1.15 -27.33
CA VAL A 22 -3.06 -1.28 -25.89
C VAL A 22 -4.01 -0.27 -25.26
N LEU A 23 -4.90 -0.76 -24.41
CA LEU A 23 -5.88 0.06 -23.71
C LEU A 23 -5.87 -0.29 -22.22
N TYR A 24 -5.43 0.69 -21.42
CA TYR A 24 -5.50 0.69 -19.96
C TYR A 24 -6.52 1.72 -19.53
N ILE A 25 -7.53 1.30 -18.76
CA ILE A 25 -8.58 2.19 -18.28
C ILE A 25 -8.79 1.97 -16.78
N THR A 26 -8.84 3.06 -16.03
CA THR A 26 -9.41 3.06 -14.67
C THR A 26 -10.70 3.88 -14.70
N ALA A 27 -11.82 3.24 -14.38
CA ALA A 27 -13.14 3.86 -14.37
C ALA A 27 -13.76 3.77 -12.98
N THR A 28 -14.56 4.78 -12.61
CA THR A 28 -15.27 4.80 -11.32
C THR A 28 -16.74 5.12 -11.52
N ASN A 29 -17.60 4.54 -10.66
CA ASN A 29 -19.02 4.87 -10.48
C ASN A 29 -19.98 4.61 -11.66
N ASP A 30 -19.52 4.56 -12.90
CA ASP A 30 -20.35 4.24 -14.06
C ASP A 30 -20.37 2.74 -14.32
N LYS A 31 -21.52 2.09 -14.05
CA LYS A 31 -21.72 0.65 -14.22
C LYS A 31 -21.69 0.22 -15.68
N ALA A 32 -21.87 1.11 -16.65
CA ALA A 32 -21.79 0.74 -18.07
C ALA A 32 -20.41 0.22 -18.47
N TYR A 33 -19.35 0.58 -17.73
CA TYR A 33 -18.00 0.01 -17.89
C TYR A 33 -17.93 -1.50 -17.55
N LEU A 34 -18.93 -2.04 -16.87
CA LEU A 34 -19.03 -3.45 -16.49
C LEU A 34 -19.87 -4.29 -17.45
N ASP A 35 -20.36 -3.72 -18.55
CA ASP A 35 -21.12 -4.50 -19.55
C ASP A 35 -20.16 -5.16 -20.56
N PRO A 36 -19.89 -6.47 -20.43
CA PRO A 36 -18.99 -7.16 -21.35
C PRO A 36 -19.52 -7.21 -22.77
N ASN A 37 -20.84 -7.28 -22.98
CA ASN A 37 -21.41 -7.35 -24.33
C ASN A 37 -21.20 -6.03 -25.07
N ARG A 38 -21.30 -4.91 -24.34
CA ARG A 38 -21.04 -3.59 -24.90
C ARG A 38 -19.57 -3.41 -25.27
N TRP A 39 -18.66 -3.83 -24.40
CA TRP A 39 -17.23 -3.84 -24.71
C TRP A 39 -16.88 -4.74 -25.89
N GLU A 40 -17.39 -5.97 -25.92
CA GLU A 40 -17.13 -6.93 -27.00
C GLU A 40 -17.54 -6.33 -28.36
N LYS A 41 -18.75 -5.77 -28.44
CA LYS A 41 -19.22 -5.07 -29.66
C LYS A 41 -18.30 -3.92 -30.06
N LEU A 42 -17.85 -3.11 -29.11
CA LEU A 42 -16.97 -1.98 -29.40
C LEU A 42 -15.60 -2.42 -29.89
N ILE A 43 -15.01 -3.43 -29.25
CA ILE A 43 -13.70 -3.96 -29.60
C ILE A 43 -13.74 -4.58 -31.00
N LEU A 44 -14.74 -5.43 -31.27
CA LEU A 44 -14.90 -6.07 -32.58
C LEU A 44 -15.15 -5.05 -33.70
N SER A 45 -15.87 -3.97 -33.41
CA SER A 45 -16.27 -3.00 -34.44
C SER A 45 -15.21 -1.91 -34.67
N TYR A 46 -14.53 -1.45 -33.62
CA TYR A 46 -13.73 -0.22 -33.67
C TYR A 46 -12.31 -0.36 -33.14
N MET A 47 -11.90 -1.51 -32.59
CA MET A 47 -10.53 -1.71 -32.10
C MET A 47 -9.95 -3.06 -32.57
N PRO A 48 -9.91 -3.33 -33.88
CA PRO A 48 -9.52 -4.64 -34.43
C PRO A 48 -8.06 -5.02 -34.13
N TYR A 49 -7.20 -4.04 -33.84
CA TYR A 49 -5.78 -4.26 -33.53
C TYR A 49 -5.49 -4.31 -32.03
N LEU A 50 -6.51 -4.26 -31.17
CA LEU A 50 -6.33 -4.30 -29.72
C LEU A 50 -5.73 -5.65 -29.30
N ARG A 51 -4.57 -5.60 -28.65
CA ARG A 51 -3.83 -6.78 -28.17
C ARG A 51 -3.88 -6.87 -26.64
N ILE A 52 -3.81 -5.73 -25.97
CA ILE A 52 -3.85 -5.66 -24.52
C ILE A 52 -5.04 -4.82 -24.12
N PHE A 53 -5.96 -5.45 -23.40
CA PHE A 53 -7.07 -4.78 -22.74
C PHE A 53 -6.98 -5.03 -21.25
N ASP A 54 -7.03 -3.94 -20.50
CA ASP A 54 -6.89 -3.94 -19.05
C ASP A 54 -7.80 -2.85 -18.48
N ILE A 55 -8.80 -3.27 -17.73
CA ILE A 55 -9.77 -2.37 -17.12
C ILE A 55 -9.76 -2.56 -15.61
N GLN A 56 -9.66 -1.44 -14.92
CA GLN A 56 -9.80 -1.34 -13.47
C GLN A 56 -11.07 -0.55 -13.21
N TRP A 57 -12.04 -1.18 -12.56
CA TRP A 57 -13.26 -0.51 -12.15
C TRP A 57 -13.33 -0.44 -10.64
N GLU A 58 -13.57 0.76 -10.13
CA GLU A 58 -13.68 1.04 -8.71
C GLU A 58 -15.06 1.62 -8.39
N TYR A 59 -15.71 1.06 -7.38
CA TYR A 59 -17.01 1.54 -6.93
C TYR A 59 -17.05 1.75 -5.45
N PHE A 60 -17.57 2.91 -5.11
CA PHE A 60 -17.76 3.41 -3.76
C PHE A 60 -19.27 3.59 -3.54
N PRO A 61 -20.00 2.50 -3.24
CA PRO A 61 -21.42 2.58 -2.94
C PRO A 61 -21.64 3.45 -1.72
N GLN A 62 -22.60 4.37 -1.82
CA GLN A 62 -23.11 5.10 -0.64
C GLN A 62 -24.09 4.25 0.18
N LYS A 63 -24.52 3.07 -0.30
CA LYS A 63 -25.50 2.16 0.33
C LYS A 63 -25.19 0.69 -0.03
N ASN A 64 -25.69 -0.25 0.78
CA ASN A 64 -25.50 -1.70 0.63
C ASN A 64 -25.41 -2.17 -0.82
N VAL A 65 -24.33 -2.90 -1.14
CA VAL A 65 -24.06 -3.44 -2.47
C VAL A 65 -25.19 -4.36 -2.92
N ASN A 66 -25.69 -4.15 -4.14
CA ASN A 66 -26.65 -5.06 -4.74
C ASN A 66 -25.91 -6.27 -5.35
N THR A 67 -26.33 -7.49 -5.00
CA THR A 67 -25.77 -8.76 -5.52
C THR A 67 -25.72 -8.82 -7.06
N THR A 68 -26.55 -8.03 -7.75
CA THR A 68 -26.58 -7.89 -9.21
C THR A 68 -25.22 -7.50 -9.81
N ASP A 69 -24.39 -6.74 -9.09
CA ASP A 69 -23.09 -6.28 -9.61
C ASP A 69 -22.08 -7.43 -9.73
N ILE A 70 -22.16 -8.45 -8.86
CA ILE A 70 -21.31 -9.64 -8.91
C ILE A 70 -21.61 -10.47 -10.17
N PHE A 71 -22.88 -10.60 -10.56
CA PHE A 71 -23.28 -11.35 -11.76
C PHE A 71 -22.78 -10.72 -13.06
N MET A 72 -22.56 -9.40 -13.09
CA MET A 72 -21.99 -8.74 -14.28
C MET A 72 -20.53 -9.15 -14.53
N ILE A 73 -19.75 -9.38 -13.48
CA ILE A 73 -18.36 -9.85 -13.60
C ILE A 73 -18.29 -11.25 -14.21
N GLU A 74 -19.21 -12.13 -13.81
CA GLU A 74 -19.30 -13.50 -14.36
C GLU A 74 -19.53 -13.50 -15.88
N SER A 75 -20.10 -12.41 -16.43
CA SER A 75 -20.33 -12.27 -17.86
C SER A 75 -19.04 -11.99 -18.67
N PHE A 76 -17.90 -11.71 -18.01
CA PHE A 76 -16.57 -11.67 -18.66
C PHE A 76 -15.96 -13.07 -18.89
N ARG A 77 -16.75 -14.13 -18.73
CA ARG A 77 -16.33 -15.54 -18.97
C ARG A 77 -16.74 -16.09 -20.34
N THR A 78 -17.26 -15.27 -21.25
CA THR A 78 -17.57 -15.75 -22.60
C THR A 78 -16.29 -16.16 -23.33
N GLN A 79 -16.44 -17.01 -24.36
CA GLN A 79 -15.33 -17.50 -25.17
C GLN A 79 -14.47 -16.34 -25.72
N PHE A 80 -15.10 -15.23 -26.10
CA PHE A 80 -14.43 -14.01 -26.58
C PHE A 80 -13.35 -13.52 -25.62
N TRP A 81 -13.67 -13.44 -24.32
CA TRP A 81 -12.77 -12.96 -23.27
C TRP A 81 -11.73 -14.01 -22.87
N LEU A 82 -12.13 -15.28 -22.84
CA LEU A 82 -11.24 -16.40 -22.50
C LEU A 82 -10.11 -16.57 -23.51
N GLU A 83 -10.42 -16.54 -24.81
CA GLU A 83 -9.43 -16.67 -25.88
C GLU A 83 -8.40 -15.55 -25.89
N ARG A 84 -8.82 -14.33 -25.49
CA ARG A 84 -7.96 -13.14 -25.52
C ARG A 84 -7.10 -12.97 -24.28
N GLN A 85 -7.39 -13.70 -23.20
CA GLN A 85 -6.59 -13.66 -21.97
C GLN A 85 -6.40 -12.24 -21.41
N TRP A 86 -7.44 -11.40 -21.51
CA TRP A 86 -7.44 -10.03 -21.03
C TRP A 86 -7.71 -9.93 -19.52
N PHE A 87 -7.47 -8.76 -18.94
CA PHE A 87 -7.42 -8.58 -17.49
C PHE A 87 -8.41 -7.55 -16.98
N PHE A 88 -9.07 -7.88 -15.87
CA PHE A 88 -10.16 -7.11 -15.29
C PHE A 88 -9.98 -7.04 -13.78
N ILE A 89 -9.71 -5.85 -13.27
CA ILE A 89 -9.77 -5.61 -11.84
C ILE A 89 -11.12 -4.99 -11.52
N PHE A 90 -11.87 -5.66 -10.67
CA PHE A 90 -13.07 -5.11 -10.08
C PHE A 90 -12.83 -4.88 -8.58
N THR A 91 -12.90 -3.63 -8.16
CA THR A 91 -12.78 -3.26 -6.75
C THR A 91 -14.11 -2.69 -6.28
N LEU A 92 -14.73 -3.37 -5.34
CA LEU A 92 -15.98 -2.98 -4.72
C LEU A 92 -15.70 -2.63 -3.27
N GLU A 93 -15.68 -1.34 -2.97
CA GLU A 93 -15.64 -0.89 -1.58
C GLU A 93 -17.01 -1.07 -0.95
N SER A 94 -17.14 -1.58 0.27
CA SER A 94 -18.40 -1.49 1.01
C SER A 94 -18.34 -0.29 1.94
N ALA A 95 -19.49 0.36 2.17
CA ALA A 95 -19.61 1.45 3.14
C ALA A 95 -19.34 0.99 4.59
N ASN A 96 -19.36 -0.33 4.86
CA ASN A 96 -19.14 -0.91 6.18
C ASN A 96 -17.70 -1.42 6.37
N ASP A 97 -16.70 -0.75 5.79
CA ASP A 97 -15.26 -1.11 5.81
C ASP A 97 -14.87 -2.44 5.13
N ASP A 98 -15.82 -3.27 4.71
CA ASP A 98 -15.55 -4.51 3.97
C ASP A 98 -15.38 -4.25 2.47
N CYS A 99 -14.17 -3.92 2.00
CA CYS A 99 -13.92 -3.82 0.56
C CYS A 99 -13.64 -5.20 -0.06
N TYR A 100 -14.50 -5.59 -0.99
CA TYR A 100 -14.38 -6.80 -1.79
C TYR A 100 -13.68 -6.46 -3.10
N ARG A 101 -12.43 -6.90 -3.27
CA ARG A 101 -11.78 -6.83 -4.59
C ARG A 101 -11.93 -8.16 -5.30
N VAL A 102 -12.76 -8.19 -6.34
CA VAL A 102 -12.87 -9.34 -7.24
C VAL A 102 -11.87 -9.13 -8.37
N LEU A 103 -10.78 -9.87 -8.31
CA LEU A 103 -9.78 -9.87 -9.36
C LEU A 103 -10.13 -10.95 -10.37
N PHE A 104 -10.45 -10.54 -11.60
CA PHE A 104 -10.83 -11.43 -12.67
C PHE A 104 -9.80 -11.36 -13.80
N SER A 105 -9.08 -12.45 -14.03
CA SER A 105 -8.24 -12.58 -15.22
C SER A 105 -8.66 -13.82 -15.98
N THR A 106 -8.81 -13.68 -17.30
CA THR A 106 -8.91 -14.85 -18.17
C THR A 106 -7.54 -15.41 -18.54
N ASN A 107 -6.44 -14.77 -18.11
CA ASN A 107 -5.09 -15.27 -18.26
C ASN A 107 -4.64 -16.03 -17.00
N PRO A 108 -4.50 -17.37 -17.04
CA PRO A 108 -4.09 -18.15 -15.88
C PRO A 108 -2.63 -17.87 -15.45
N TYR A 109 -1.81 -17.27 -16.31
CA TYR A 109 -0.42 -16.92 -16.03
C TYR A 109 -0.23 -15.47 -15.58
N ARG A 110 -1.27 -14.63 -15.69
CA ARG A 110 -1.22 -13.24 -15.22
C ARG A 110 -1.55 -13.27 -13.73
N ARG A 111 -0.54 -12.92 -12.93
CA ARG A 111 -0.48 -13.03 -11.47
C ARG A 111 -1.84 -12.75 -10.83
N LYS A 112 -2.40 -13.77 -10.17
CA LYS A 112 -3.57 -13.56 -9.34
C LYS A 112 -3.13 -12.78 -8.12
N SER A 113 -3.58 -11.53 -8.03
CA SER A 113 -3.42 -10.76 -6.81
C SER A 113 -4.57 -11.06 -5.85
N TYR A 114 -4.42 -10.74 -4.58
CA TYR A 114 -5.49 -10.73 -3.59
C TYR A 114 -5.34 -9.47 -2.76
N THR A 115 -6.42 -8.72 -2.54
CA THR A 115 -6.36 -7.50 -1.73
C THR A 115 -7.15 -7.69 -0.45
N LEU A 116 -6.48 -7.48 0.67
CA LEU A 116 -6.99 -7.58 2.03
C LEU A 116 -7.44 -6.19 2.50
N TYR A 117 -8.71 -6.12 2.90
CA TYR A 117 -9.36 -4.98 3.53
C TYR A 117 -10.07 -5.49 4.79
N GLY A 118 -9.99 -4.75 5.90
CA GLY A 118 -10.75 -5.06 7.12
C GLY A 118 -10.51 -6.43 7.76
N ASN A 119 -11.57 -6.96 8.38
CA ASN A 119 -11.61 -8.15 9.25
C ASN A 119 -11.52 -9.48 8.48
N LEU A 120 -10.34 -10.13 8.48
CA LEU A 120 -10.14 -11.44 7.85
C LEU A 120 -10.89 -12.61 8.53
N GLY A 121 -11.32 -12.44 9.79
CA GLY A 121 -11.65 -13.56 10.68
C GLY A 121 -12.97 -14.29 10.45
N LYS A 122 -13.98 -13.70 9.79
CA LYS A 122 -15.35 -14.26 9.82
C LYS A 122 -15.84 -14.91 8.51
N ASP A 123 -15.42 -14.39 7.35
CA ASP A 123 -16.06 -14.76 6.07
C ASP A 123 -15.26 -15.74 5.19
N MET A 124 -14.02 -16.09 5.56
CA MET A 124 -13.11 -16.88 4.73
C MET A 124 -13.14 -18.41 4.98
N THR A 125 -13.99 -18.90 5.89
CA THR A 125 -14.01 -20.32 6.30
C THR A 125 -14.66 -21.26 5.28
N SER A 126 -15.15 -20.76 4.13
CA SER A 126 -15.78 -21.60 3.12
C SER A 126 -14.76 -22.39 2.26
N ASN A 127 -14.99 -23.69 2.08
CA ASN A 127 -14.10 -24.58 1.30
C ASN A 127 -13.88 -24.11 -0.15
N TYR A 128 -14.81 -23.36 -0.75
CA TYR A 128 -14.68 -22.82 -2.11
C TYR A 128 -13.56 -21.77 -2.23
N GLN A 129 -13.29 -21.01 -1.18
CA GLN A 129 -12.24 -19.98 -1.21
C GLN A 129 -10.84 -20.58 -1.09
N LYS A 130 -10.68 -21.73 -0.43
CA LYS A 130 -9.37 -22.37 -0.20
C LYS A 130 -8.63 -22.71 -1.50
N ASN A 131 -9.33 -23.25 -2.51
CA ASN A 131 -8.72 -23.55 -3.81
C ASN A 131 -8.35 -22.30 -4.60
N SER A 132 -9.12 -21.22 -4.42
CA SER A 132 -8.86 -19.93 -5.05
C SER A 132 -7.59 -19.28 -4.50
N ILE A 133 -7.35 -19.42 -3.20
CA ILE A 133 -6.26 -18.77 -2.48
C ILE A 133 -4.88 -19.31 -2.87
N ASN A 134 -4.74 -20.62 -3.12
CA ASN A 134 -3.46 -21.23 -3.52
C ASN A 134 -2.92 -20.70 -4.86
N SER A 135 -3.76 -20.11 -5.70
CA SER A 135 -3.31 -19.52 -6.98
C SER A 135 -2.83 -18.06 -6.85
N VAL A 136 -2.95 -17.45 -5.67
CA VAL A 136 -2.56 -16.06 -5.41
C VAL A 136 -1.04 -15.95 -5.29
N HIS A 137 -0.45 -15.08 -6.11
CA HIS A 137 0.98 -14.81 -6.12
C HIS A 137 1.33 -13.41 -5.57
N HIS A 138 0.36 -12.51 -5.52
CA HIS A 138 0.57 -11.14 -5.05
C HIS A 138 -0.49 -10.78 -4.01
N VAL A 139 -0.07 -10.44 -2.80
CA VAL A 139 -0.98 -10.01 -1.73
C VAL A 139 -0.86 -8.51 -1.54
N TYR A 140 -1.98 -7.82 -1.40
CA TYR A 140 -2.05 -6.38 -1.21
C TYR A 140 -2.82 -6.09 0.09
N ILE A 141 -2.20 -5.45 1.08
CA ILE A 141 -2.79 -5.19 2.40
C ILE A 141 -3.10 -3.70 2.50
N LYS A 142 -4.38 -3.32 2.56
CA LYS A 142 -4.80 -1.90 2.57
C LYS A 142 -5.18 -1.34 3.93
N GLN A 143 -5.43 -2.19 4.92
CA GLN A 143 -5.79 -1.77 6.26
C GLN A 143 -5.16 -2.73 7.27
N GLU A 144 -4.68 -2.18 8.38
CA GLU A 144 -3.98 -2.91 9.45
C GLU A 144 -4.94 -3.68 10.37
N GLN A 145 -6.19 -3.21 10.49
CA GLN A 145 -6.88 -3.34 11.77
C GLN A 145 -7.16 -4.76 12.24
N ILE A 146 -7.34 -5.80 11.41
CA ILE A 146 -7.65 -7.12 11.96
C ILE A 146 -7.13 -8.27 11.10
N ILE A 147 -5.88 -8.64 11.35
CA ILE A 147 -5.35 -9.95 11.00
C ILE A 147 -5.41 -10.76 12.29
N ASP A 148 -6.36 -11.68 12.37
CA ASP A 148 -6.54 -12.55 13.53
C ASP A 148 -5.31 -13.46 13.70
N ASP A 149 -4.87 -13.69 14.95
CA ASP A 149 -3.71 -14.53 15.28
C ASP A 149 -3.87 -15.97 14.79
N ASP A 150 -5.11 -16.41 14.57
CA ASP A 150 -5.44 -17.73 14.03
C ASP A 150 -5.12 -17.87 12.53
N CYS A 151 -4.67 -16.80 11.88
CA CYS A 151 -4.27 -16.84 10.49
C CYS A 151 -2.88 -17.46 10.32
N ARG A 152 -2.76 -18.64 9.72
CA ARG A 152 -1.44 -19.22 9.39
C ARG A 152 -1.33 -19.54 7.91
N ASN A 153 -0.39 -18.87 7.23
CA ASN A 153 -0.04 -19.07 5.83
C ASN A 153 -1.24 -19.06 4.89
N TYR A 154 -2.08 -18.02 4.98
CA TYR A 154 -3.26 -17.92 4.11
C TYR A 154 -2.87 -17.97 2.64
N PHE A 155 -1.81 -17.27 2.22
CA PHE A 155 -1.38 -17.26 0.82
C PHE A 155 -0.02 -17.96 0.68
N PRO A 156 0.00 -19.30 0.66
CA PRO A 156 1.24 -20.08 0.74
C PRO A 156 2.15 -19.92 -0.48
N ASN A 157 1.61 -19.45 -1.62
CA ASN A 157 2.33 -19.28 -2.88
C ASN A 157 2.54 -17.81 -3.26
N ALA A 158 2.25 -16.88 -2.32
CA ALA A 158 2.49 -15.46 -2.55
C ALA A 158 4.00 -15.19 -2.64
N THR A 159 4.42 -14.59 -3.76
CA THR A 159 5.80 -14.17 -4.03
C THR A 159 5.96 -12.66 -4.04
N GLU A 160 4.84 -11.92 -4.01
CA GLU A 160 4.82 -10.46 -3.98
C GLU A 160 3.90 -9.98 -2.85
N LEU A 161 4.32 -8.95 -2.12
CA LEU A 161 3.54 -8.29 -1.10
C LEU A 161 3.52 -6.79 -1.34
N THR A 162 2.35 -6.17 -1.26
CA THR A 162 2.19 -4.71 -1.21
C THR A 162 1.47 -4.29 0.06
N LEU A 163 2.09 -3.47 0.88
CA LEU A 163 1.46 -2.79 2.01
C LEU A 163 1.03 -1.41 1.54
N SER A 164 -0.23 -1.03 1.71
CA SER A 164 -0.71 0.29 1.28
C SER A 164 -1.89 0.77 2.10
N TYR A 165 -1.64 1.25 3.32
CA TYR A 165 -2.65 1.84 4.17
C TYR A 165 -2.49 3.36 4.26
N ASN A 166 -3.64 4.05 4.20
CA ASN A 166 -3.73 5.51 4.19
C ASN A 166 -3.87 6.12 5.61
N SER A 167 -4.00 5.29 6.66
CA SER A 167 -4.33 5.78 8.00
C SER A 167 -3.12 6.39 8.70
N ILE A 168 -3.31 7.62 9.18
CA ILE A 168 -2.34 8.42 9.95
C ILE A 168 -2.12 7.83 11.36
N ASN A 169 -3.06 7.01 11.86
CA ASN A 169 -3.00 6.34 13.15
C ASN A 169 -2.55 4.89 12.99
N VAL A 170 -1.27 4.70 12.67
CA VAL A 170 -0.60 3.41 12.83
C VAL A 170 -0.26 3.27 14.31
N ASP A 171 -1.28 3.11 15.15
CA ASP A 171 -1.05 2.75 16.56
C ASP A 171 -0.65 1.26 16.62
N ARG A 172 0.64 1.04 16.39
CA ARG A 172 1.50 -0.03 16.95
C ARG A 172 1.33 -1.50 16.58
N ASN A 173 0.54 -1.95 15.60
CA ASN A 173 0.25 -3.39 15.52
C ASN A 173 0.70 -4.15 14.28
N LEU A 174 1.18 -3.52 13.21
CA LEU A 174 1.73 -4.25 12.05
C LEU A 174 3.13 -4.79 12.34
N SER A 175 3.20 -5.73 13.28
CA SER A 175 4.42 -6.47 13.58
C SER A 175 4.76 -7.41 12.43
N SER A 176 6.06 -7.62 12.24
CA SER A 176 6.61 -8.62 11.33
C SER A 176 6.01 -10.03 11.56
N ILE A 177 5.59 -10.32 12.80
CA ILE A 177 4.88 -11.54 13.21
C ILE A 177 3.55 -11.67 12.47
N ILE A 178 2.72 -10.62 12.45
CA ILE A 178 1.41 -10.65 11.78
C ILE A 178 1.55 -10.88 10.26
N LEU A 179 2.59 -10.32 9.62
CA LEU A 179 2.82 -10.55 8.19
C LEU A 179 3.26 -11.99 7.89
N TYR A 180 4.03 -12.60 8.79
CA TYR A 180 4.40 -14.02 8.71
C TYR A 180 3.19 -14.95 8.75
N HIS A 181 2.12 -14.52 9.41
CA HIS A 181 0.86 -15.25 9.51
C HIS A 181 0.04 -15.25 8.21
N ILE A 182 0.20 -14.23 7.36
CA ILE A 182 -0.57 -14.09 6.10
C ILE A 182 0.15 -14.73 4.91
N VAL A 183 1.44 -14.45 4.77
CA VAL A 183 2.26 -14.86 3.63
C VAL A 183 3.54 -15.54 4.11
N SER A 184 4.04 -16.50 3.33
CA SER A 184 5.37 -17.06 3.58
C SER A 184 6.44 -16.01 3.25
N LEU A 185 6.89 -15.26 4.25
CA LEU A 185 7.87 -14.18 4.09
C LEU A 185 9.16 -14.65 3.40
N THR A 186 9.58 -15.89 3.65
CA THR A 186 10.76 -16.49 3.02
C THR A 186 10.62 -16.68 1.51
N GLN A 187 9.42 -16.69 0.94
CA GLN A 187 9.20 -16.85 -0.51
C GLN A 187 8.98 -15.53 -1.24
N LEU A 188 8.87 -14.42 -0.51
CA LEU A 188 8.68 -13.12 -1.11
C LEU A 188 9.93 -12.70 -1.89
N THR A 189 9.71 -12.41 -3.17
CA THR A 189 10.71 -11.87 -4.11
C THR A 189 10.50 -10.37 -4.33
N LYS A 190 9.29 -9.86 -4.07
CA LYS A 190 8.95 -8.45 -4.22
C LYS A 190 8.17 -7.93 -3.02
N LEU A 191 8.58 -6.78 -2.51
CA LEU A 191 7.92 -6.06 -1.42
C LEU A 191 7.73 -4.61 -1.82
N ASN A 192 6.48 -4.14 -1.83
CA ASN A 192 6.15 -2.73 -2.01
C ASN A 192 5.52 -2.20 -0.72
N ILE A 193 6.02 -1.10 -0.18
CA ILE A 193 5.51 -0.48 1.04
C ILE A 193 5.09 0.93 0.64
N ASN A 194 3.78 1.17 0.54
CA ASN A 194 3.17 2.45 0.24
C ASN A 194 2.32 2.91 1.43
N VAL A 195 3.00 3.18 2.53
CA VAL A 195 2.35 3.43 3.81
C VAL A 195 2.81 4.79 4.30
N LYS A 196 1.85 5.68 4.54
CA LYS A 196 2.14 6.93 5.23
C LYS A 196 2.57 6.61 6.65
N SER A 197 3.82 6.96 6.97
CA SER A 197 4.41 6.76 8.29
C SER A 197 4.83 5.32 8.65
N PHE A 198 5.29 4.53 7.68
CA PHE A 198 5.85 3.22 7.97
C PHE A 198 7.14 3.34 8.81
N LEU A 199 7.17 2.71 9.99
CA LEU A 199 8.34 2.75 10.87
C LEU A 199 9.52 2.02 10.22
N PHE A 200 10.67 2.68 10.21
CA PHE A 200 11.90 2.10 9.67
C PHE A 200 12.32 0.80 10.38
N THR A 201 12.14 0.70 11.70
CA THR A 201 12.44 -0.51 12.48
C THR A 201 11.62 -1.70 12.03
N THR A 202 10.30 -1.54 11.88
CA THR A 202 9.40 -2.56 11.33
C THR A 202 9.81 -2.98 9.92
N MET A 203 10.28 -2.05 9.09
CA MET A 203 10.83 -2.39 7.77
C MET A 203 12.07 -3.28 7.88
N ILE A 204 13.01 -2.96 8.76
CA ILE A 204 14.22 -3.76 8.95
C ILE A 204 13.87 -5.16 9.46
N GLU A 205 12.96 -5.27 10.41
CA GLU A 205 12.46 -6.57 10.88
C GLU A 205 11.84 -7.39 9.74
N LEU A 206 10.99 -6.77 8.92
CA LEU A 206 10.37 -7.43 7.77
C LEU A 206 11.41 -7.90 6.75
N LEU A 207 12.42 -7.07 6.46
CA LEU A 207 13.53 -7.43 5.57
C LEU A 207 14.37 -8.59 6.11
N TYR A 208 14.57 -8.67 7.42
CA TYR A 208 15.28 -9.79 8.05
C TYR A 208 14.55 -11.12 7.86
N LEU A 209 13.21 -11.09 7.80
CA LEU A 209 12.37 -12.27 7.58
C LEU A 209 12.15 -12.62 6.10
N THR A 210 12.52 -11.73 5.18
CA THR A 210 12.23 -11.84 3.74
C THR A 210 13.51 -11.95 2.91
N LEU A 211 14.30 -12.98 3.22
CA LEU A 211 15.66 -13.18 2.70
C LEU A 211 15.79 -13.29 1.17
N ASN A 212 14.68 -13.53 0.46
CA ASN A 212 14.66 -13.72 -1.00
C ASN A 212 14.14 -12.49 -1.78
N ILE A 213 14.00 -11.33 -1.13
CA ILE A 213 13.57 -10.11 -1.83
C ILE A 213 14.61 -9.67 -2.87
N HIS A 214 14.15 -9.53 -4.11
CA HIS A 214 14.91 -8.98 -5.24
C HIS A 214 14.43 -7.58 -5.62
N THR A 215 13.22 -7.20 -5.22
CA THR A 215 12.64 -5.89 -5.53
C THR A 215 11.97 -5.31 -4.30
N LEU A 216 12.50 -4.19 -3.81
CA LEU A 216 11.95 -3.41 -2.72
C LEU A 216 11.54 -2.04 -3.25
N SER A 217 10.27 -1.69 -3.13
CA SER A 217 9.75 -0.35 -3.44
C SER A 217 9.19 0.25 -2.16
N VAL A 218 9.62 1.45 -1.79
CA VAL A 218 9.15 2.10 -0.58
C VAL A 218 8.75 3.54 -0.85
N GLU A 219 7.52 3.87 -0.52
CA GLU A 219 6.95 5.20 -0.58
C GLU A 219 6.60 5.61 0.86
N TYR A 220 7.03 6.82 1.27
CA TYR A 220 6.69 7.45 2.56
C TYR A 220 7.23 6.76 3.84
N VAL A 221 8.52 6.37 3.87
CA VAL A 221 9.17 5.90 5.12
C VAL A 221 9.20 7.00 6.16
N CYS A 222 8.68 6.71 7.35
CA CYS A 222 8.96 7.51 8.53
C CYS A 222 10.15 6.88 9.26
N PHE A 223 11.28 7.57 9.22
CA PHE A 223 12.38 7.23 10.10
C PHE A 223 11.92 7.46 11.53
N GLU A 224 12.08 6.45 12.39
CA GLU A 224 11.79 6.58 13.82
C GLU A 224 12.52 7.79 14.35
N CYS A 225 11.75 8.85 14.50
CA CYS A 225 12.17 10.11 14.96
C CYS A 225 11.92 10.09 16.47
N LEU A 226 12.99 10.11 17.27
CA LEU A 226 12.83 10.37 18.69
C LEU A 226 12.36 11.81 18.86
N ARG A 227 11.04 12.01 18.96
CA ARG A 227 10.45 13.31 19.32
C ARG A 227 10.58 13.50 20.80
N MET A 228 11.47 14.40 21.20
CA MET A 228 11.58 14.83 22.58
C MET A 228 10.83 16.14 22.75
N ARG A 229 9.87 16.15 23.66
CA ARG A 229 9.38 17.38 24.25
C ARG A 229 10.12 17.58 25.57
N PRO A 230 10.91 18.64 25.73
CA PRO A 230 11.58 18.91 26.99
C PRO A 230 10.52 19.28 28.04
N VAL A 231 10.41 18.44 29.07
CA VAL A 231 9.55 18.70 30.24
C VAL A 231 10.41 18.70 31.52
N TYR A 232 11.73 18.52 31.39
CA TYR A 232 12.65 18.30 32.49
C TYR A 232 13.67 19.43 32.60
N ASP A 233 14.04 19.74 33.85
CA ASP A 233 15.04 20.75 34.20
C ASP A 233 16.47 20.43 33.67
N ASP A 234 16.70 19.22 33.14
CA ASP A 234 17.99 18.77 32.59
C ASP A 234 17.87 18.31 31.12
N PHE A 235 17.42 19.23 30.27
CA PHE A 235 17.34 19.03 28.82
C PHE A 235 18.73 18.80 28.19
N GLU A 236 19.74 19.56 28.61
CA GLU A 236 21.11 19.44 28.09
C GLU A 236 21.69 18.05 28.37
N GLY A 237 21.58 17.56 29.61
CA GLY A 237 22.07 16.24 30.00
C GLY A 237 21.38 15.11 29.23
N SER A 238 20.07 15.24 28.99
CA SER A 238 19.29 14.29 28.21
C SER A 238 19.73 14.25 26.73
N LEU A 239 19.94 15.42 26.12
CA LEU A 239 20.42 15.53 24.74
C LEU A 239 21.83 14.94 24.58
N ARG A 240 22.76 15.30 25.49
CA ARG A 240 24.13 14.75 25.51
C ARG A 240 24.15 13.24 25.73
N TYR A 241 23.28 12.72 26.60
CA TYR A 241 23.16 11.28 26.84
C TYR A 241 22.74 10.51 25.58
N LEU A 242 21.76 11.03 24.84
CA LEU A 242 21.24 10.40 23.63
C LEU A 242 22.28 10.39 22.51
N LEU A 243 22.98 11.51 22.32
CA LEU A 243 24.05 11.63 21.32
C LEU A 243 25.25 10.72 21.68
N SER A 244 25.66 10.66 22.95
CA SER A 244 26.81 9.86 23.40
C SER A 244 26.58 8.34 23.39
N LYS A 245 25.36 7.86 23.66
CA LYS A 245 25.03 6.42 23.61
C LYS A 245 24.96 5.83 22.20
N ASN A 246 24.80 6.69 21.19
CA ASN A 246 24.78 6.30 19.79
C ASN A 246 26.20 5.99 19.26
N ASN A 247 27.20 6.75 19.73
CA ASN A 247 28.61 6.53 19.38
C ASN A 247 29.19 5.22 19.94
N ASN A 248 28.58 4.67 21.00
CA ASN A 248 29.05 3.44 21.65
C ASN A 248 28.43 2.14 21.10
N ASN A 249 27.82 2.16 19.90
CA ASN A 249 27.11 1.03 19.28
C ASN A 249 25.96 0.44 20.14
N THR A 250 25.48 1.17 21.16
CA THR A 250 24.42 0.67 22.06
C THR A 250 23.00 0.99 21.61
N ARG A 251 22.80 1.99 20.74
CA ARG A 251 21.52 2.36 20.11
C ARG A 251 21.80 3.01 18.77
N CYS A 252 21.06 2.65 17.71
CA CYS A 252 21.16 3.30 16.40
C CYS A 252 19.99 4.28 16.22
N LEU A 253 20.12 5.53 16.68
CA LEU A 253 19.17 6.58 16.28
C LEU A 253 19.72 7.23 15.00
N PHE A 254 19.19 6.85 13.84
CA PHE A 254 19.59 7.48 12.57
C PHE A 254 19.10 8.92 12.44
N TYR A 255 18.06 9.27 13.21
CA TYR A 255 17.41 10.57 13.16
C TYR A 255 16.87 10.97 14.54
N ILE A 256 17.10 12.22 14.95
CA ILE A 256 16.44 12.84 16.11
C ILE A 256 15.70 14.07 15.58
N CYS A 257 14.40 14.19 15.82
CA CYS A 257 13.73 15.49 15.69
C CYS A 257 13.39 16.00 17.06
N LEU A 258 13.94 17.15 17.34
CA LEU A 258 13.52 18.00 18.39
C LEU A 258 12.35 18.84 17.82
N THR A 259 11.15 18.81 18.45
CA THR A 259 10.00 19.72 18.20
C THR A 259 9.56 20.48 19.46
N ASP A 260 8.95 21.68 19.31
CA ASP A 260 8.33 22.49 20.39
C ASP A 260 9.28 23.03 21.50
N PHE A 261 10.38 23.72 21.14
CA PHE A 261 11.33 24.32 22.10
C PHE A 261 11.02 25.78 22.44
N SER A 262 11.39 26.16 23.65
CA SER A 262 11.61 27.54 24.05
C SER A 262 12.91 28.12 23.46
N SER A 263 13.04 29.44 23.47
CA SER A 263 14.26 30.13 23.03
C SER A 263 15.51 29.73 23.83
N GLU A 264 15.35 29.38 25.11
CA GLU A 264 16.48 28.95 25.96
C GLU A 264 16.97 27.54 25.59
N GLU A 265 16.04 26.65 25.23
CA GLU A 265 16.37 25.30 24.77
C GLU A 265 17.03 25.32 23.38
N ILE A 266 16.67 26.26 22.51
CA ILE A 266 17.35 26.47 21.23
C ILE A 266 18.82 26.83 21.44
N VAL A 267 19.12 27.74 22.38
CA VAL A 267 20.50 28.11 22.75
C VAL A 267 21.26 26.90 23.29
N THR A 268 20.58 26.06 24.07
CA THR A 268 21.15 24.81 24.59
C THR A 268 21.48 23.82 23.48
N ILE A 269 20.59 23.68 22.48
CA ILE A 269 20.82 22.83 21.31
C ILE A 269 22.04 23.32 20.51
N ASP A 270 22.14 24.63 20.26
CA ASP A 270 23.30 25.21 19.58
C ASP A 270 24.61 24.98 20.33
N ALA A 271 24.61 25.21 21.65
CA ALA A 271 25.78 24.99 22.48
C ALA A 271 26.24 23.51 22.47
N VAL A 272 25.29 22.58 22.46
CA VAL A 272 25.57 21.14 22.33
C VAL A 272 26.14 20.84 20.93
N MET A 273 25.56 21.42 19.87
CA MET A 273 26.01 21.29 18.47
C MET A 273 27.42 21.79 18.23
N GLU A 274 27.79 22.92 18.82
CA GLU A 274 29.13 23.49 18.72
C GLU A 274 30.18 22.70 19.52
N SER A 275 29.74 21.90 20.49
CA SER A 275 30.62 21.02 21.27
C SER A 275 31.04 19.79 20.44
N LYS A 276 32.19 19.93 19.75
CA LYS A 276 32.80 18.90 18.90
C LYS A 276 32.94 17.51 19.53
N GLN A 277 32.96 17.42 20.87
CA GLN A 277 33.16 16.15 21.59
C GLN A 277 32.00 15.14 21.48
N THR A 278 30.81 15.53 21.00
CA THR A 278 29.61 14.68 21.06
C THR A 278 28.99 14.29 19.71
N ILE A 279 29.41 14.91 18.59
CA ILE A 279 28.56 15.01 17.38
C ILE A 279 29.38 14.87 16.09
N ASP A 280 30.60 14.33 16.12
CA ASP A 280 31.46 14.27 14.92
C ASP A 280 30.82 13.53 13.72
N ASP A 281 29.81 12.68 13.97
CA ASP A 281 29.10 11.94 12.95
C ASP A 281 27.70 12.49 12.58
N TYR A 282 27.17 13.51 13.27
CA TYR A 282 25.80 14.00 13.05
C TYR A 282 25.78 15.36 12.34
N GLN A 283 24.97 15.43 11.28
CA GLN A 283 24.55 16.68 10.65
C GLN A 283 23.27 17.18 11.31
N ALA A 284 23.08 18.50 11.36
CA ALA A 284 21.86 19.11 11.87
C ALA A 284 21.24 20.09 10.87
N LYS A 285 19.90 20.18 10.88
CA LYS A 285 19.12 21.11 10.05
C LYS A 285 17.94 21.63 10.84
N ARG A 286 17.82 22.95 10.85
CA ARG A 286 16.63 23.66 11.36
C ARG A 286 15.61 23.81 10.25
N ILE A 287 14.35 23.53 10.56
CA ILE A 287 13.23 23.84 9.68
C ILE A 287 12.24 24.67 10.50
N THR A 288 12.03 25.91 10.06
CA THR A 288 11.04 26.81 10.64
C THR A 288 9.75 26.73 9.81
N GLN A 289 8.62 26.40 10.45
CA GLN A 289 7.30 26.41 9.82
C GLN A 289 6.31 27.20 10.70
N ASP A 290 5.77 28.28 10.14
CA ASP A 290 4.82 29.20 10.78
C ASP A 290 5.25 29.67 12.18
N PHE A 291 4.84 28.94 13.23
CA PHE A 291 5.05 29.27 14.66
C PHE A 291 5.93 28.26 15.40
N TYR A 292 6.49 27.26 14.72
CA TYR A 292 7.30 26.20 15.32
C TYR A 292 8.65 26.07 14.62
N GLU A 293 9.67 25.73 15.40
CA GLU A 293 11.01 25.40 14.91
C GLU A 293 11.34 23.95 15.27
N ASP A 294 11.59 23.15 14.25
CA ASP A 294 12.04 21.77 14.39
C ASP A 294 13.55 21.70 14.13
N ILE A 295 14.26 20.94 14.96
CA ILE A 295 15.69 20.67 14.78
C ILE A 295 15.91 19.19 14.54
N TYR A 296 16.45 18.89 13.38
CA TYR A 296 16.68 17.53 12.92
C TYR A 296 18.17 17.21 12.98
N PHE A 297 18.50 16.06 13.57
CA PHE A 297 19.84 15.50 13.63
C PHE A 297 19.85 14.19 12.85
N TRP A 298 20.82 13.97 11.97
CA TRP A 298 21.00 12.69 11.28
C TRP A 298 22.48 12.36 11.12
N ARG A 299 22.79 11.07 11.01
CA ARG A 299 24.14 10.57 10.74
C ARG A 299 24.41 10.47 9.23
#